data_AF-A0AAV7CKE7-F1
#
_entry.id   AF-A0AAV7CKE7-F1
#
_cell.length_a   1.000
_cell.length_b   1.000
_cell.length_c   1.000
_cell.angle_alpha   90.00
_cell.angle_beta   90.00
_cell.angle_gamma   90.00
#
_symmetry.space_group_name_H-M   'P 1'
#
loop_
_entity.id
_entity.type
_entity.pdbx_description
1 polymer ?
#
loop_
_entity_poly.entity_id
_entity_poly.type
_entity_poly.pdbx_seq_one_letter_code
_entity_poly.pdbx_strand_id
1 'polypeptide(L)'
;MSQHGLLLVSKRKSLFSAAQILLKGGERLSKSVAENQENKRQRDFNSELLRLRQHWKLRKLGDKILGDLSYRSAGSLFPHQGTFEVIKNTDIDLDKKIPEDYCPLDVQIPSDLEGSAYLKVSIQKQSSDIGDLGTVNLFKRPLPKTKPGTPHWQSKLEAAQNVLLCKEIFAQLSREAVQIKSQIPHIVVKNQIISQPFPGLQLSISFCHSTNDKKSQKSSSDKMNPEDHLYVLEHNLHQLIREFHKQTLSNIVMPHPASAPFGHKRMRLAGPQAFDRNEINTMQQSEGLLEKIIKQAKHIFLRSRTARTIDSLASRIEDPQIQAHWSSINDVYESSVKVLITSQGYEQICKSIQLQLNIGVDQIRVVHRDGRVITLSHQEQELQDFLLSQMSQHQVLAVQQLAKVMGWHVLSFSNHVGLGPVESIGNASSITVASPNGDYTVSVRNGPESGSKVMVQFPRCQSKEVPKSDVLQDNKWTHLRGPFKEVQWNKMEGRNFVYKMELLMAALTPC
;
A
#
# COMPACT_ATOMS: atom_id res chain seq x y z
N MET A 1 -65.35 -49.23 72.91
CA MET A 1 -65.14 -48.58 71.61
C MET A 1 -65.54 -49.55 70.52
N SER A 2 -66.42 -49.16 69.60
CA SER A 2 -66.85 -50.03 68.49
C SER A 2 -65.66 -50.42 67.62
N GLN A 3 -65.61 -51.66 67.13
CA GLN A 3 -64.55 -52.16 66.23
C GLN A 3 -64.28 -51.21 65.05
N HIS A 4 -65.30 -50.49 64.58
CA HIS A 4 -65.18 -49.48 63.53
C HIS A 4 -64.32 -48.26 63.89
N GLY A 5 -64.32 -47.81 65.15
CA GLY A 5 -63.51 -46.65 65.57
C GLY A 5 -62.01 -46.95 65.58
N LEU A 6 -61.63 -48.15 66.00
CA LEU A 6 -60.23 -48.62 66.00
C LEU A 6 -59.69 -48.81 64.57
N LEU A 7 -60.55 -49.27 63.66
CA LEU A 7 -60.24 -49.46 62.24
C LEU A 7 -60.00 -48.11 61.51
N LEU A 8 -60.76 -47.07 61.87
CA LEU A 8 -60.61 -45.71 61.34
C LEU A 8 -59.30 -45.05 61.78
N VAL A 9 -58.93 -45.19 63.06
CA VAL A 9 -57.66 -44.66 63.59
C VAL A 9 -56.47 -45.37 62.95
N SER A 10 -56.56 -46.69 62.76
CA SER A 10 -55.56 -47.48 62.04
C SER A 10 -55.40 -47.00 60.59
N LYS A 11 -56.50 -46.85 59.83
CA LYS A 11 -56.46 -46.30 58.47
C LYS A 11 -55.86 -44.89 58.40
N ARG A 12 -56.19 -44.00 59.34
CA ARG A 12 -55.62 -42.64 59.40
C ARG A 12 -54.11 -42.66 59.64
N LYS A 13 -53.62 -43.50 60.58
CA LYS A 13 -52.17 -43.66 60.82
C LYS A 13 -51.46 -44.25 59.60
N SER A 14 -52.04 -45.26 58.95
CA SER A 14 -51.48 -45.85 57.74
C SER A 14 -51.43 -44.86 56.57
N LEU A 15 -52.47 -44.04 56.38
CA LEU A 15 -52.48 -42.98 55.36
C LEU A 15 -51.45 -41.89 55.65
N PHE A 16 -51.30 -41.47 56.90
CA PHE A 16 -50.29 -40.48 57.28
C PHE A 16 -48.86 -41.01 57.08
N SER A 17 -48.62 -42.27 57.45
CA SER A 17 -47.34 -42.95 57.19
C SER A 17 -47.05 -43.05 55.68
N ALA A 18 -48.06 -43.44 54.88
CA ALA A 18 -47.93 -43.48 53.42
C ALA A 18 -47.63 -42.08 52.84
N ALA A 19 -48.30 -41.03 53.32
CA ALA A 19 -48.02 -39.65 52.90
C ALA A 19 -46.59 -39.20 53.25
N GLN A 20 -46.10 -39.53 54.45
CA GLN A 20 -44.71 -39.24 54.84
C GLN A 20 -43.68 -40.00 53.99
N ILE A 21 -43.97 -41.25 53.62
CA ILE A 21 -43.12 -42.04 52.73
C ILE A 21 -43.09 -41.42 51.32
N LEU A 22 -44.25 -40.97 50.81
CA LEU A 22 -44.32 -40.30 49.52
C LEU A 22 -43.59 -38.95 49.52
N LEU A 23 -43.70 -38.16 50.59
CA LEU A 23 -42.96 -36.90 50.74
C LEU A 23 -41.45 -37.13 50.79
N LYS A 24 -40.98 -38.09 51.61
CA LYS A 24 -39.56 -38.47 51.66
C LYS A 24 -39.07 -39.05 50.33
N GLY A 25 -39.92 -39.78 49.61
CA GLY A 25 -39.65 -40.26 48.26
C GLY A 25 -39.49 -39.12 47.27
N GLY A 26 -40.38 -38.12 47.33
CA GLY A 26 -40.31 -36.91 46.51
C GLY A 26 -39.05 -36.09 46.75
N GLU A 27 -38.65 -35.89 48.01
CA GLU A 27 -37.39 -35.20 48.35
C GLU A 27 -36.15 -35.94 47.81
N ARG A 28 -36.13 -37.28 47.90
CA ARG A 28 -35.03 -38.10 47.37
C ARG A 28 -34.96 -38.06 45.84
N LEU A 29 -36.12 -38.08 45.17
CA LEU A 29 -36.20 -37.92 43.73
C LEU A 29 -35.72 -36.54 43.30
N SER A 30 -36.12 -35.48 44.01
CA SER A 30 -35.65 -34.11 43.74
C SER A 30 -34.13 -33.98 43.87
N LYS A 31 -33.53 -34.54 44.92
CA LYS A 31 -32.06 -34.59 45.08
C LYS A 31 -31.38 -35.39 43.98
N SER A 32 -31.90 -36.57 43.63
CA SER A 32 -31.35 -37.40 42.57
C SER A 32 -31.42 -36.72 41.19
N VAL A 33 -32.51 -36.01 40.90
CA VAL A 33 -32.64 -35.22 39.67
C VAL A 33 -31.63 -34.07 39.65
N ALA A 34 -31.44 -33.36 40.76
CA ALA A 34 -30.45 -32.30 40.89
C ALA A 34 -29.00 -32.81 40.68
N GLU A 35 -28.64 -33.92 41.34
CA GLU A 35 -27.32 -34.55 41.19
C GLU A 35 -27.07 -35.06 39.76
N ASN A 36 -28.08 -35.64 39.12
CA ASN A 36 -27.96 -36.12 37.74
C ASN A 36 -27.83 -34.96 36.74
N GLN A 37 -28.52 -33.84 36.99
CA GLN A 37 -28.39 -32.62 36.21
C GLN A 37 -27.02 -31.97 36.39
N GLU A 38 -26.48 -31.92 37.61
CA GLU A 38 -25.13 -31.41 37.88
C GLU A 38 -24.06 -32.28 37.21
N ASN A 39 -24.19 -33.61 37.27
CA ASN A 39 -23.32 -34.53 36.57
C ASN A 39 -23.34 -34.34 35.05
N LYS A 40 -24.53 -34.09 34.47
CA LYS A 40 -24.66 -33.79 33.05
C LYS A 40 -23.97 -32.46 32.69
N ARG A 41 -24.22 -31.39 33.46
CA ARG A 41 -23.57 -30.08 33.30
C ARG A 41 -22.04 -30.20 33.40
N GLN A 42 -21.53 -31.01 34.33
CA GLN A 42 -20.10 -31.23 34.48
C GLN A 42 -19.50 -31.98 33.29
N ARG A 43 -20.21 -32.97 32.72
CA ARG A 43 -19.79 -33.66 31.49
C ARG A 43 -19.78 -32.72 30.28
N ASP A 44 -20.80 -31.88 30.15
CA ASP A 44 -20.91 -30.90 29.06
C ASP A 44 -19.83 -29.82 29.17
N PHE A 45 -19.54 -29.33 30.38
CA PHE A 45 -18.41 -28.42 30.63
C PHE A 45 -17.08 -29.08 30.28
N ASN A 46 -16.85 -30.33 30.71
CA ASN A 46 -15.60 -31.04 30.44
C ASN A 46 -15.39 -31.30 28.93
N SER A 47 -16.46 -31.54 28.18
CA SER A 47 -16.37 -31.74 26.73
C SER A 47 -16.01 -30.45 25.99
N GLU A 48 -16.61 -29.32 26.37
CA GLU A 48 -16.21 -27.99 25.85
C GLU A 48 -14.80 -27.60 26.28
N LEU A 49 -14.40 -27.89 27.52
CA LEU A 49 -13.03 -27.64 28.00
C LEU A 49 -12.00 -28.44 27.19
N LEU A 50 -12.31 -29.69 26.83
CA LEU A 50 -11.47 -30.49 25.95
C LEU A 50 -11.38 -29.87 24.55
N ARG A 51 -12.49 -29.36 24.01
CA ARG A 51 -12.50 -28.64 22.72
C ARG A 51 -11.67 -27.35 22.79
N LEU A 52 -11.75 -26.61 23.89
CA LEU A 52 -10.94 -25.41 24.12
C LEU A 52 -9.46 -25.75 24.17
N ARG A 53 -9.09 -26.83 24.88
CA ARG A 53 -7.70 -27.31 24.97
C ARG A 53 -7.09 -27.74 23.63
N GLN A 54 -7.91 -28.17 22.66
CA GLN A 54 -7.42 -28.51 21.31
C GLN A 54 -6.88 -27.29 20.56
N HIS A 55 -7.40 -26.10 20.87
CA HIS A 55 -7.07 -24.86 20.14
C HIS A 55 -6.19 -23.91 20.96
N TRP A 56 -6.34 -23.91 22.29
CA TRP A 56 -5.67 -22.97 23.19
C TRP A 56 -4.85 -23.68 24.26
N LYS A 57 -3.71 -23.07 24.62
CA LYS A 57 -2.88 -23.56 25.72
C LYS A 57 -3.52 -23.19 27.05
N LEU A 58 -3.77 -24.20 27.89
CA LEU A 58 -4.35 -24.05 29.22
C LEU A 58 -3.39 -24.52 30.30
N ARG A 59 -3.48 -23.90 31.48
CA ARG A 59 -2.79 -24.28 32.71
C ARG A 59 -3.75 -24.17 33.89
N LYS A 60 -3.69 -25.15 34.79
CA LYS A 60 -4.38 -25.09 36.08
C LYS A 60 -3.48 -24.37 37.09
N LEU A 61 -4.00 -23.31 37.71
CA LEU A 61 -3.33 -22.53 38.74
C LEU A 61 -4.23 -22.46 39.98
N GLY A 62 -3.93 -23.29 40.97
CA GLY A 62 -4.79 -23.48 42.13
C GLY A 62 -6.16 -24.03 41.71
N ASP A 63 -7.21 -23.25 42.01
CA ASP A 63 -8.60 -23.58 41.66
C ASP A 63 -9.04 -23.02 40.29
N LYS A 64 -8.18 -22.22 39.64
CA LYS A 64 -8.50 -21.56 38.38
C LYS A 64 -7.88 -22.27 37.18
N ILE A 65 -8.57 -22.21 36.04
CA ILE A 65 -8.02 -22.64 34.75
C ILE A 65 -7.74 -21.39 33.93
N LEU A 66 -6.46 -21.15 33.65
CA LEU A 66 -6.02 -20.01 32.85
C LEU A 66 -5.57 -20.46 31.46
N GLY A 67 -5.88 -19.66 30.46
CA GLY A 67 -5.32 -19.77 29.12
C GLY A 67 -4.42 -18.59 28.77
N ASP A 68 -3.64 -18.75 27.69
CA ASP A 68 -2.65 -17.78 27.23
C ASP A 68 -2.95 -17.35 25.78
N LEU A 69 -3.22 -16.05 25.57
CA LEU A 69 -3.41 -15.43 24.25
C LEU A 69 -2.09 -14.93 23.64
N SER A 70 -1.00 -14.90 24.40
CA SER A 70 0.22 -14.25 23.96
C SER A 70 0.90 -14.99 22.80
N TYR A 71 1.55 -14.23 21.92
CA TYR A 71 2.35 -14.76 20.82
C TYR A 71 3.75 -15.22 21.26
N ARG A 72 3.98 -15.47 22.57
CA ARG A 72 5.31 -15.83 23.09
C ARG A 72 5.88 -17.08 22.45
N SER A 73 5.03 -18.09 22.20
CA SER A 73 5.47 -19.30 21.48
C SER A 73 5.78 -19.07 20.00
N ALA A 74 5.37 -17.94 19.43
CA ALA A 74 5.72 -17.53 18.08
C ALA A 74 6.93 -16.57 18.05
N GLY A 75 7.46 -16.15 19.22
CA GLY A 75 8.63 -15.26 19.31
C GLY A 75 8.32 -13.84 19.77
N SER A 76 7.08 -13.53 20.16
CA SER A 76 6.74 -12.21 20.71
C SER A 76 7.49 -11.94 22.02
N LEU A 77 8.07 -10.74 22.10
CA LEU A 77 8.71 -10.21 23.30
C LEU A 77 7.82 -9.18 24.01
N PHE A 78 6.54 -9.10 23.63
CA PHE A 78 5.63 -8.14 24.21
C PHE A 78 5.43 -8.42 25.72
N PRO A 79 5.58 -7.44 26.61
CA PRO A 79 5.54 -7.67 28.06
C PRO A 79 4.13 -8.02 28.58
N HIS A 80 3.08 -7.74 27.80
CA HIS A 80 1.70 -8.05 28.21
C HIS A 80 1.48 -9.56 28.35
N GLN A 81 0.87 -9.99 29.46
CA GLN A 81 0.72 -11.41 29.79
C GLN A 81 -0.39 -12.10 28.98
N GLY A 82 -1.45 -11.38 28.59
CA GLY A 82 -2.48 -11.89 27.69
C GLY A 82 -3.23 -13.11 28.22
N THR A 83 -3.36 -13.26 29.54
CA THR A 83 -4.02 -14.40 30.16
C THR A 83 -5.54 -14.22 30.22
N PHE A 84 -6.29 -15.31 30.00
CA PHE A 84 -7.75 -15.35 30.22
C PHE A 84 -8.12 -16.45 31.21
N GLU A 85 -9.26 -16.31 31.87
CA GLU A 85 -9.77 -17.29 32.84
C GLU A 85 -10.96 -18.05 32.26
N VAL A 86 -11.01 -19.37 32.47
CA VAL A 86 -12.14 -20.22 32.07
C VAL A 86 -13.10 -20.35 33.24
N ILE A 87 -14.37 -20.03 33.01
CA ILE A 87 -15.43 -20.02 34.02
C ILE A 87 -16.53 -21.01 33.63
N LYS A 88 -17.11 -21.68 34.63
CA LYS A 88 -18.32 -22.48 34.44
C LYS A 88 -19.52 -21.56 34.35
N ASN A 89 -20.28 -21.67 33.27
CA ASN A 89 -21.51 -20.92 33.15
C ASN A 89 -22.56 -21.55 34.08
N THR A 90 -22.92 -20.85 35.16
CA THR A 90 -23.86 -21.36 36.18
C THR A 90 -25.24 -20.69 36.13
N ASP A 91 -25.42 -19.71 35.23
CA ASP A 91 -26.54 -18.75 35.23
C ASP A 91 -27.83 -19.23 34.55
N ILE A 92 -28.06 -20.55 34.39
CA ILE A 92 -29.37 -21.02 33.87
C ILE A 92 -30.35 -21.32 35.01
N ASP A 93 -31.41 -20.51 35.08
CA ASP A 93 -32.70 -20.87 35.67
C ASP A 93 -33.29 -22.08 34.94
N LEU A 94 -33.34 -23.23 35.61
CA LEU A 94 -33.83 -24.52 35.08
C LEU A 94 -35.29 -24.52 34.64
N ASP A 95 -36.07 -23.51 35.03
CA ASP A 95 -37.49 -23.37 34.70
C ASP A 95 -37.75 -22.72 33.33
N LYS A 96 -36.71 -22.22 32.66
CA LYS A 96 -36.81 -21.61 31.32
C LYS A 96 -36.22 -22.53 30.25
N LYS A 97 -36.82 -22.51 29.05
CA LYS A 97 -36.27 -23.20 27.87
C LYS A 97 -34.79 -22.81 27.72
N ILE A 98 -33.92 -23.83 27.73
CA ILE A 98 -32.49 -23.66 27.47
C ILE A 98 -32.34 -22.95 26.12
N PRO A 99 -31.67 -21.79 26.04
CA PRO A 99 -31.41 -21.12 24.77
C PRO A 99 -30.66 -22.06 23.81
N GLU A 100 -31.01 -22.04 22.52
CA GLU A 100 -30.32 -22.85 21.50
C GLU A 100 -28.81 -22.56 21.44
N ASP A 101 -28.40 -21.34 21.83
CA ASP A 101 -27.00 -20.89 21.88
C ASP A 101 -26.31 -21.11 23.23
N TYR A 102 -26.87 -21.94 24.12
CA TYR A 102 -26.26 -22.14 25.44
C TYR A 102 -24.88 -22.82 25.35
N CYS A 103 -23.87 -22.18 25.94
CA CYS A 103 -22.54 -22.74 26.13
C CYS A 103 -22.25 -22.92 27.63
N PRO A 104 -21.88 -24.14 28.09
CA PRO A 104 -21.59 -24.43 29.50
C PRO A 104 -20.26 -23.83 29.98
N LEU A 105 -19.43 -23.36 29.06
CA LEU A 105 -18.13 -22.75 29.30
C LEU A 105 -18.16 -21.29 28.85
N ASP A 106 -17.73 -20.38 29.74
CA ASP A 106 -17.45 -18.99 29.38
C ASP A 106 -15.98 -18.65 29.67
N VAL A 107 -15.50 -17.58 29.05
CA VAL A 107 -14.13 -17.07 29.22
C VAL A 107 -14.16 -15.62 29.68
N GLN A 108 -13.51 -15.35 30.79
CA GLN A 108 -13.29 -14.00 31.31
C GLN A 108 -11.97 -13.47 30.76
N ILE A 109 -12.07 -12.37 30.01
CA ILE A 109 -10.95 -11.69 29.37
C ILE A 109 -10.71 -10.38 30.12
N PRO A 110 -9.45 -9.96 30.32
CA PRO A 110 -9.16 -8.64 30.86
C PRO A 110 -9.84 -7.51 30.07
N SER A 111 -10.39 -6.51 30.75
CA SER A 111 -11.16 -5.43 30.13
C SER A 111 -10.40 -4.65 29.06
N ASP A 112 -9.07 -4.64 29.14
CA ASP A 112 -8.21 -3.96 28.17
C ASP A 112 -8.04 -4.74 26.85
N LEU A 113 -8.40 -6.04 26.83
CA LEU A 113 -8.38 -6.91 25.66
C LEU A 113 -9.79 -7.20 25.12
N GLU A 114 -10.84 -6.70 25.77
CA GLU A 114 -12.22 -6.88 25.33
C GLU A 114 -12.54 -6.05 24.08
N GLY A 115 -13.46 -6.53 23.26
CA GLY A 115 -13.90 -5.85 22.05
C GLY A 115 -13.06 -6.17 20.81
N SER A 116 -12.89 -5.20 19.93
CA SER A 116 -12.19 -5.35 18.65
C SER A 116 -11.18 -4.24 18.42
N ALA A 117 -10.03 -4.55 17.82
CA ALA A 117 -9.04 -3.55 17.45
C ALA A 117 -8.48 -3.75 16.04
N TYR A 118 -8.01 -2.67 15.44
CA TYR A 118 -7.26 -2.67 14.20
C TYR A 118 -6.35 -1.44 14.11
N LEU A 119 -5.40 -1.49 13.18
CA LEU A 119 -4.53 -0.36 12.85
C LEU A 119 -5.06 0.30 11.58
N LYS A 120 -5.39 1.59 11.68
CA LYS A 120 -5.66 2.41 10.50
C LYS A 120 -4.36 3.03 10.01
N VAL A 121 -4.04 2.88 8.72
CA VAL A 121 -2.88 3.51 8.08
C VAL A 121 -3.39 4.40 6.97
N SER A 122 -3.07 5.68 7.00
CA SER A 122 -3.49 6.65 5.99
C SER A 122 -2.34 7.56 5.59
N ILE A 123 -2.30 7.94 4.31
CA ILE A 123 -1.37 8.96 3.80
C ILE A 123 -2.21 10.16 3.38
N GLN A 124 -1.97 11.30 4.02
CA GLN A 124 -2.69 12.54 3.76
C GLN A 124 -1.71 13.64 3.31
N LYS A 125 -2.17 14.53 2.42
CA LYS A 125 -1.46 15.78 2.16
C LYS A 125 -1.62 16.68 3.37
N GLN A 126 -0.53 17.26 3.84
CA GLN A 126 -0.52 18.17 4.99
C GLN A 126 -1.42 19.38 4.68
N SER A 127 -2.51 19.53 5.43
CA SER A 127 -3.26 20.78 5.48
C SER A 127 -2.47 21.80 6.34
N SER A 128 -2.68 23.09 6.07
CA SER A 128 -2.04 24.19 6.79
C SER A 128 -2.47 24.30 8.26
N ASP A 129 -3.56 23.63 8.65
CA ASP A 129 -4.06 23.62 10.03
C ASP A 129 -3.56 22.38 10.78
N ILE A 130 -2.42 22.54 11.43
CA ILE A 130 -1.88 21.61 12.46
C ILE A 130 -2.83 21.52 13.68
N GLY A 131 -3.82 22.42 13.78
CA GLY A 131 -4.80 22.49 14.87
C GLY A 131 -5.89 21.43 14.85
N ASP A 132 -6.10 20.72 13.75
CA ASP A 132 -7.20 19.74 13.61
C ASP A 132 -6.77 18.28 13.91
N LEU A 133 -5.84 18.12 14.86
CA LEU A 133 -5.52 16.85 15.53
C LEU A 133 -6.68 16.34 16.43
N GLY A 134 -7.84 16.99 16.35
CA GLY A 134 -9.06 16.70 17.09
C GLY A 134 -9.91 15.63 16.42
N THR A 135 -9.80 14.40 16.91
CA THR A 135 -10.85 13.36 16.81
C THR A 135 -11.34 13.04 15.40
N VAL A 136 -10.50 12.41 14.59
CA VAL A 136 -11.02 11.61 13.47
C VAL A 136 -11.86 10.48 14.09
N ASN A 137 -13.16 10.44 13.79
CA ASN A 137 -14.05 9.36 14.21
C ASN A 137 -13.69 8.10 13.41
N LEU A 138 -12.89 7.23 14.02
CA LEU A 138 -12.19 6.17 13.31
C LEU A 138 -12.93 4.85 13.18
N PHE A 139 -14.19 4.73 13.60
CA PHE A 139 -14.79 3.41 13.84
C PHE A 139 -15.80 2.99 12.78
N LYS A 140 -15.40 2.01 11.95
CA LYS A 140 -16.21 0.87 11.49
C LYS A 140 -15.43 0.04 10.46
N ARG A 141 -14.85 -1.08 10.90
CA ARG A 141 -14.54 -2.22 10.02
C ARG A 141 -15.79 -3.12 9.96
N PRO A 142 -16.16 -3.70 8.80
CA PRO A 142 -17.12 -4.80 8.79
C PRO A 142 -16.53 -5.94 9.63
N LEU A 143 -17.17 -6.29 10.74
CA LEU A 143 -16.78 -7.47 11.51
C LEU A 143 -16.82 -8.68 10.55
N PRO A 144 -15.80 -9.55 10.57
CA PRO A 144 -15.92 -10.85 9.92
C PRO A 144 -17.18 -11.53 10.46
N LYS A 145 -18.11 -11.89 9.58
CA LYS A 145 -19.30 -12.63 9.98
C LYS A 145 -18.82 -13.94 10.62
N THR A 146 -19.19 -14.18 11.87
CA THR A 146 -18.88 -15.42 12.59
C THR A 146 -19.34 -16.60 11.75
N LYS A 147 -18.45 -17.55 11.48
CA LYS A 147 -18.81 -18.77 10.74
C LYS A 147 -19.90 -19.50 11.53
N PRO A 148 -21.01 -19.92 10.90
CA PRO A 148 -22.08 -20.64 11.60
C PRO A 148 -21.52 -21.91 12.24
N GLY A 149 -21.80 -22.12 13.53
CA GLY A 149 -21.31 -23.26 14.31
C GLY A 149 -20.00 -23.06 15.07
N THR A 150 -19.39 -21.87 15.04
CA THR A 150 -18.18 -21.59 15.85
C THR A 150 -18.59 -21.27 17.29
N PRO A 151 -17.97 -21.90 18.32
CA PRO A 151 -18.32 -21.59 19.71
C PRO A 151 -18.05 -20.12 20.04
N HIS A 152 -18.92 -19.50 20.83
CA HIS A 152 -18.85 -18.08 21.20
C HIS A 152 -17.50 -17.71 21.85
N TRP A 153 -16.98 -18.57 22.73
CA TRP A 153 -15.69 -18.36 23.37
C TRP A 153 -14.53 -18.28 22.36
N GLN A 154 -14.56 -19.03 21.26
CA GLN A 154 -13.50 -19.01 20.24
C GLN A 154 -13.43 -17.65 19.55
N SER A 155 -14.57 -17.11 19.13
CA SER A 155 -14.62 -15.79 18.49
C SER A 155 -14.18 -14.68 19.46
N LYS A 156 -14.55 -14.81 20.74
CA LYS A 156 -14.15 -13.88 21.81
C LYS A 156 -12.63 -13.90 22.05
N LEU A 157 -12.01 -15.09 22.10
CA LEU A 157 -10.57 -15.26 22.28
C LEU A 157 -9.78 -14.80 21.04
N GLU A 158 -10.24 -15.09 19.83
CA GLU A 158 -9.61 -14.61 18.59
C GLU A 158 -9.61 -13.08 18.51
N ALA A 159 -10.73 -12.43 18.88
CA ALA A 159 -10.83 -10.99 18.94
C ALA A 159 -9.84 -10.39 19.96
N ALA A 160 -9.79 -10.95 21.18
CA ALA A 160 -8.86 -10.52 22.22
C ALA A 160 -7.39 -10.73 21.83
N GLN A 161 -7.09 -11.84 21.14
CA GLN A 161 -5.76 -12.11 20.60
C GLN A 161 -5.34 -11.07 19.55
N ASN A 162 -6.27 -10.68 18.68
CA ASN A 162 -6.04 -9.61 17.70
C ASN A 162 -5.84 -8.24 18.37
N VAL A 163 -6.57 -7.93 19.44
CA VAL A 163 -6.33 -6.72 20.25
C VAL A 163 -4.90 -6.71 20.79
N LEU A 164 -4.45 -7.84 21.34
CA LEU A 164 -3.09 -7.98 21.86
C LEU A 164 -2.03 -7.76 20.77
N LEU A 165 -2.23 -8.32 19.57
CA LEU A 165 -1.34 -8.13 18.43
C LEU A 165 -1.26 -6.66 18.01
N CYS A 166 -2.41 -5.99 17.88
CA CYS A 166 -2.46 -4.58 17.50
C CYS A 166 -1.76 -3.69 18.54
N LYS A 167 -1.93 -3.99 19.84
CA LYS A 167 -1.19 -3.32 20.92
C LYS A 167 0.31 -3.54 20.82
N GLU A 168 0.75 -4.76 20.51
CA GLU A 168 2.18 -5.07 20.32
C GLU A 168 2.78 -4.28 19.16
N ILE A 169 2.14 -4.31 17.99
CA ILE A 169 2.58 -3.57 16.81
C ILE A 169 2.66 -2.08 17.13
N PHE A 170 1.60 -1.50 17.71
CA PHE A 170 1.55 -0.08 18.02
C PHE A 170 2.60 0.33 19.06
N ALA A 171 2.82 -0.49 20.10
CA ALA A 171 3.87 -0.24 21.09
C ALA A 171 5.27 -0.31 20.47
N GLN A 172 5.52 -1.27 19.56
CA GLN A 172 6.79 -1.36 18.85
C GLN A 172 7.03 -0.14 17.97
N LEU A 173 6.05 0.24 17.15
CA LEU A 173 6.11 1.44 16.30
C LEU A 173 6.32 2.71 17.12
N SER A 174 5.63 2.84 18.27
CA SER A 174 5.77 4.00 19.15
C SER A 174 7.17 4.11 19.75
N ARG A 175 7.77 2.98 20.15
CA ARG A 175 9.16 2.94 20.64
C ARG A 175 10.14 3.34 19.55
N GLU A 176 9.97 2.80 18.35
CA GLU A 176 10.83 3.11 17.21
C GLU A 176 10.70 4.58 16.77
N ALA A 177 9.49 5.14 16.77
CA ALA A 177 9.25 6.54 16.43
C ALA A 177 10.08 7.51 17.28
N VAL A 178 10.27 7.20 18.57
CA VAL A 178 11.07 8.01 19.50
C VAL A 178 12.58 7.78 19.31
N GLN A 179 12.98 6.59 18.85
CA GLN A 179 14.40 6.21 18.73
C GLN A 179 15.02 6.62 17.39
N ILE A 180 14.24 6.63 16.31
CA ILE A 180 14.70 6.99 14.96
C ILE A 180 15.09 8.47 14.93
N LYS A 181 16.33 8.74 14.53
CA LYS A 181 16.82 10.10 14.28
C LYS A 181 16.56 10.49 12.84
N SER A 182 15.48 11.22 12.60
CA SER A 182 15.11 11.76 11.29
C SER A 182 15.19 13.29 11.29
N GLN A 183 15.32 13.89 10.10
CA GLN A 183 15.34 15.36 9.95
C GLN A 183 14.04 16.00 10.45
N ILE A 184 12.91 15.31 10.27
CA ILE A 184 11.61 15.70 10.80
C ILE A 184 11.20 14.64 11.81
N PRO A 185 11.08 14.98 13.11
CA PRO A 185 10.81 14.00 14.15
C PRO A 185 9.45 13.34 13.97
N HIS A 186 9.38 12.05 14.29
CA HIS A 186 8.11 11.33 14.34
C HIS A 186 7.34 11.73 15.61
N ILE A 187 6.04 11.96 15.46
CA ILE A 187 5.17 12.45 16.53
C ILE A 187 4.29 11.29 16.99
N VAL A 188 4.25 11.03 18.31
CA VAL A 188 3.37 10.03 18.91
C VAL A 188 2.39 10.76 19.84
N VAL A 189 1.11 10.75 19.49
CA VAL A 189 0.04 11.40 20.27
C VAL A 189 -1.06 10.38 20.55
N LYS A 190 -1.22 9.98 21.82
CA LYS A 190 -2.22 9.01 22.28
C LYS A 190 -2.18 7.71 21.47
N ASN A 191 -3.17 7.51 20.60
CA ASN A 191 -3.35 6.31 19.77
C ASN A 191 -2.94 6.55 18.31
N GLN A 192 -2.12 7.57 18.04
CA GLN A 192 -1.71 7.94 16.69
C GLN A 192 -0.20 8.19 16.62
N ILE A 193 0.42 7.67 15.56
CA ILE A 193 1.82 7.91 15.19
C ILE A 193 1.80 8.64 13.86
N ILE A 194 2.47 9.79 13.80
CA ILE A 194 2.55 10.64 12.62
C ILE A 194 4.01 10.70 12.18
N SER A 195 4.25 10.41 10.91
CA SER A 195 5.54 10.47 10.25
C SER A 195 5.43 11.25 8.94
N GLN A 196 6.51 11.90 8.53
CA GLN A 196 6.55 12.68 7.30
C GLN A 196 7.43 11.99 6.25
N PRO A 197 6.87 11.22 5.32
CA PRO A 197 7.64 10.54 4.28
C PRO A 197 8.26 11.53 3.27
N PHE A 198 7.51 12.54 2.83
CA PHE A 198 8.00 13.63 1.98
C PHE A 198 7.48 14.98 2.50
N PRO A 199 8.12 16.11 2.12
CA PRO A 199 7.60 17.44 2.45
C PRO A 199 6.12 17.60 2.01
N GLY A 200 5.27 18.08 2.91
CA GLY A 200 3.83 18.24 2.66
C GLY A 200 3.00 16.95 2.64
N LEU A 201 3.56 15.79 3.02
CA LEU A 201 2.82 14.53 3.20
C LEU A 201 2.95 14.02 4.62
N GLN A 202 1.86 13.49 5.16
CA GLN A 202 1.81 12.88 6.47
C GLN A 202 1.32 11.44 6.37
N LEU A 203 2.12 10.52 6.89
CA LEU A 203 1.74 9.14 7.17
C LEU A 203 1.20 9.10 8.61
N SER A 204 -0.05 8.68 8.76
CA SER A 204 -0.71 8.49 10.05
C SER A 204 -1.00 7.01 10.28
N ILE A 205 -0.54 6.48 11.42
CA ILE A 205 -0.86 5.13 11.90
C ILE A 205 -1.65 5.28 13.20
N SER A 206 -2.93 4.91 13.18
CA SER A 206 -3.85 5.05 14.31
C SER A 206 -4.30 3.70 14.85
N PHE A 207 -4.17 3.50 16.17
CA PHE A 207 -4.72 2.35 16.87
C PHE A 207 -6.20 2.60 17.19
N CYS A 208 -7.07 1.80 16.59
CA CYS A 208 -8.52 1.86 16.78
C CYS A 208 -8.95 0.70 17.67
N HIS A 209 -9.52 0.99 18.82
CA HIS A 209 -10.05 -0.02 19.75
C HIS A 209 -11.51 0.31 20.11
N SER A 210 -12.40 -0.63 19.89
CA SER A 210 -13.84 -0.50 20.16
C SER A 210 -14.27 -1.59 21.12
N THR A 211 -14.70 -1.18 22.32
CA THR A 211 -15.43 -2.05 23.25
C THR A 211 -16.91 -2.07 22.84
N ASN A 212 -17.63 -3.16 23.13
CA ASN A 212 -19.03 -3.35 22.71
C ASN A 212 -20.05 -2.50 23.50
N ASP A 213 -19.63 -1.36 24.05
CA ASP A 213 -20.50 -0.47 24.81
C ASP A 213 -21.49 0.22 23.87
N LYS A 214 -22.71 -0.33 23.82
CA LYS A 214 -23.88 0.18 23.10
C LYS A 214 -24.32 1.60 23.51
N LYS A 215 -23.52 2.36 24.27
CA LYS A 215 -23.88 3.67 24.82
C LYS A 215 -22.98 4.84 24.43
N SER A 216 -21.88 4.68 23.70
CA SER A 216 -21.08 5.83 23.28
C SER A 216 -21.30 6.22 21.81
N GLN A 217 -22.04 7.32 21.65
CA GLN A 217 -21.99 8.28 20.54
C GLN A 217 -22.82 8.00 19.27
N LYS A 218 -23.97 8.69 19.23
CA LYS A 218 -24.39 9.47 18.06
C LYS A 218 -23.29 10.50 17.77
N SER A 219 -22.44 10.25 16.78
CA SER A 219 -21.62 11.29 16.15
C SER A 219 -21.94 11.30 14.65
N SER A 220 -21.99 12.50 14.10
CA SER A 220 -22.41 12.89 12.76
C SER A 220 -22.05 11.89 11.65
N SER A 221 -23.02 11.66 10.78
CA SER A 221 -22.84 11.03 9.47
C SER A 221 -22.08 11.96 8.52
N ASP A 222 -20.86 12.35 8.88
CA ASP A 222 -19.93 12.81 7.85
C ASP A 222 -19.42 11.57 7.14
N LYS A 223 -19.60 11.59 5.82
CA LYS A 223 -19.21 10.52 4.90
C LYS A 223 -17.72 10.26 5.08
N MET A 224 -17.36 9.26 5.88
CA MET A 224 -15.99 8.77 5.95
C MET A 224 -15.68 8.21 4.56
N ASN A 225 -14.82 8.89 3.80
CA ASN A 225 -14.34 8.39 2.52
C ASN A 225 -13.69 7.02 2.79
N PRO A 226 -14.23 5.92 2.24
CA PRO A 226 -13.63 4.59 2.37
C PRO A 226 -12.21 4.50 1.79
N GLU A 227 -11.76 5.54 1.10
CA GLU A 227 -10.50 5.60 0.35
C GLU A 227 -9.26 5.93 1.19
N ASP A 228 -9.41 6.42 2.43
CA ASP A 228 -8.24 6.91 3.17
C ASP A 228 -7.42 5.80 3.85
N HIS A 229 -8.01 4.62 4.09
CA HIS A 229 -7.31 3.52 4.77
C HIS A 229 -6.58 2.61 3.79
N LEU A 230 -5.26 2.55 3.94
CA LEU A 230 -4.37 1.74 3.13
C LEU A 230 -4.26 0.32 3.69
N TYR A 231 -5.22 -0.53 3.34
CA TYR A 231 -5.26 -1.94 3.74
C TYR A 231 -3.98 -2.72 3.40
N VAL A 232 -3.30 -2.36 2.32
CA VAL A 232 -2.03 -2.98 1.92
C VAL A 232 -0.96 -2.74 2.98
N LEU A 233 -0.85 -1.52 3.51
CA LEU A 233 0.11 -1.18 4.56
C LEU A 233 -0.27 -1.79 5.92
N GLU A 234 -1.56 -1.84 6.25
CA GLU A 234 -2.04 -2.60 7.42
C GLU A 234 -1.62 -4.07 7.33
N HIS A 235 -1.86 -4.70 6.17
CA HIS A 235 -1.48 -6.09 5.97
C HIS A 235 0.04 -6.29 6.07
N ASN A 236 0.82 -5.39 5.45
CA ASN A 236 2.28 -5.44 5.53
C ASN A 236 2.79 -5.30 6.96
N LEU A 237 2.19 -4.45 7.79
CA LEU A 237 2.51 -4.36 9.22
C LEU A 237 2.36 -5.72 9.92
N HIS A 238 1.27 -6.43 9.64
CA HIS A 238 1.03 -7.77 10.20
C HIS A 238 2.04 -8.80 9.69
N GLN A 239 2.51 -8.70 8.45
CA GLN A 239 3.54 -9.60 7.93
C GLN A 239 4.91 -9.28 8.52
N LEU A 240 5.26 -8.01 8.65
CA LEU A 240 6.53 -7.56 9.22
C LEU A 240 6.67 -7.95 10.69
N ILE A 241 5.60 -7.85 11.50
CA ILE A 241 5.67 -8.32 12.90
C ILE A 241 5.83 -9.83 13.00
N ARG A 242 5.22 -10.61 12.08
CA ARG A 242 5.42 -12.07 12.02
C ARG A 242 6.85 -12.42 11.63
N GLU A 243 7.43 -11.67 10.69
CA GLU A 243 8.84 -11.83 10.34
C GLU A 243 9.74 -11.51 11.54
N PHE A 244 9.45 -10.43 12.28
CA PHE A 244 10.16 -10.06 13.50
C PHE A 244 10.06 -11.15 14.58
N HIS A 245 8.88 -11.73 14.78
CA HIS A 245 8.65 -12.87 15.66
C HIS A 245 9.49 -14.09 15.24
N LYS A 246 9.47 -14.44 13.94
CA LYS A 246 10.28 -15.54 13.38
C LYS A 246 11.77 -15.31 13.56
N GLN A 247 12.26 -14.09 13.29
CA GLN A 247 13.67 -13.71 13.48
C GLN A 247 14.06 -13.82 14.96
N THR A 248 13.16 -13.43 15.87
CA THR A 248 13.39 -13.56 17.30
C THR A 248 13.55 -15.01 17.71
N LEU A 249 12.75 -15.94 17.16
CA LEU A 249 12.89 -17.38 17.40
C LEU A 249 14.13 -17.98 16.74
N SER A 250 14.42 -17.65 15.48
CA SER A 250 15.58 -18.20 14.75
C SER A 250 16.91 -17.75 15.37
N ASN A 251 16.93 -16.57 15.97
CA ASN A 251 18.08 -16.06 16.72
C ASN A 251 18.28 -16.76 18.08
N ILE A 252 17.36 -17.63 18.49
CA ILE A 252 17.55 -18.58 19.60
C ILE A 252 18.25 -19.82 19.03
N VAL A 253 19.48 -19.65 18.56
CA VAL A 253 20.36 -20.79 18.28
C VAL A 253 20.66 -21.47 19.63
N MET A 254 20.29 -22.74 19.74
CA MET A 254 20.62 -23.58 20.89
C MET A 254 22.15 -23.59 21.03
N PRO A 255 22.70 -23.33 22.23
CA PRO A 255 24.14 -23.43 22.43
C PRO A 255 24.62 -24.80 21.92
N HIS A 256 25.71 -24.83 21.16
CA HIS A 256 26.37 -26.08 20.77
C HIS A 256 27.77 -26.09 21.40
N PRO A 257 28.09 -27.09 22.26
CA PRO A 257 27.22 -28.19 22.67
C PRO A 257 26.02 -27.71 23.52
N ALA A 258 24.93 -28.49 23.52
CA ALA A 258 23.66 -28.19 24.21
C ALA A 258 23.79 -27.96 25.73
N SER A 259 24.96 -28.27 26.30
CA SER A 259 25.35 -28.04 27.69
C SER A 259 25.99 -26.67 27.97
N ALA A 260 26.33 -25.89 26.94
CA ALA A 260 26.96 -24.59 27.15
C ALA A 260 25.95 -23.58 27.72
N PRO A 261 26.36 -22.74 28.70
CA PRO A 261 25.46 -21.77 29.32
C PRO A 261 24.91 -20.80 28.27
N PHE A 262 23.66 -20.38 28.42
CA PHE A 262 23.04 -19.38 27.55
C PHE A 262 23.77 -18.04 27.67
N GLY A 263 24.80 -17.83 26.85
CA GLY A 263 25.54 -16.58 26.76
C GLY A 263 24.79 -15.46 26.03
N HIS A 264 25.31 -14.24 26.12
CA HIS A 264 24.79 -13.06 25.43
C HIS A 264 24.63 -13.30 23.92
N LYS A 265 23.54 -12.79 23.33
CA LYS A 265 23.19 -12.93 21.90
C LYS A 265 24.37 -12.62 20.94
N ARG A 266 25.22 -11.66 21.30
CA ARG A 266 26.41 -11.22 20.52
C ARG A 266 27.48 -12.30 20.33
N MET A 267 27.71 -13.16 21.32
CA MET A 267 28.78 -14.17 21.25
C MET A 267 28.38 -15.42 20.45
N ARG A 268 27.08 -15.65 20.24
CA ARG A 268 26.56 -16.83 19.54
C ARG A 268 26.70 -16.78 18.02
N LEU A 269 26.64 -15.58 17.44
CA LEU A 269 26.84 -15.38 16.00
C LEU A 269 28.34 -15.46 15.62
N ALA A 270 29.22 -14.95 16.49
CA ALA A 270 30.67 -14.97 16.30
C ALA A 270 31.27 -16.38 16.29
N GLY A 271 30.67 -17.34 17.01
CA GLY A 271 31.28 -18.65 17.25
C GLY A 271 31.44 -19.51 15.98
N PRO A 272 30.36 -19.98 15.34
CA PRO A 272 30.46 -20.93 14.23
C PRO A 272 30.92 -20.33 12.90
N GLN A 273 30.71 -19.03 12.70
CA GLN A 273 30.96 -18.35 11.42
C GLN A 273 32.12 -17.33 11.50
N ALA A 274 32.79 -17.22 12.65
CA ALA A 274 33.95 -16.34 12.88
C ALA A 274 33.72 -14.87 12.46
N PHE A 275 32.49 -14.36 12.60
CA PHE A 275 32.18 -12.97 12.25
C PHE A 275 32.98 -12.00 13.11
N ASP A 276 33.56 -11.00 12.45
CA ASP A 276 34.24 -9.91 13.15
C ASP A 276 33.23 -8.97 13.82
N ARG A 277 33.68 -8.20 14.82
CA ARG A 277 32.86 -7.24 15.57
C ARG A 277 32.12 -6.26 14.66
N ASN A 278 32.73 -5.86 13.55
CA ASN A 278 32.12 -4.98 12.56
C ASN A 278 30.98 -5.66 11.79
N GLU A 279 31.16 -6.92 11.41
CA GLU A 279 30.14 -7.72 10.71
C GLU A 279 28.95 -8.03 11.63
N ILE A 280 29.21 -8.30 12.91
CA ILE A 280 28.14 -8.48 13.91
C ILE A 280 27.37 -7.18 14.13
N ASN A 281 28.04 -6.02 14.08
CA ASN A 281 27.40 -4.72 14.20
C ASN A 281 26.56 -4.36 12.97
N THR A 282 27.02 -4.69 11.75
CA THR A 282 26.23 -4.47 10.52
C THR A 282 25.03 -5.43 10.46
N MET A 283 25.18 -6.69 10.89
CA MET A 283 24.04 -7.62 11.04
C MET A 283 23.02 -7.16 12.10
N GLN A 284 23.42 -6.33 13.07
CA GLN A 284 22.54 -5.74 14.07
C GLN A 284 21.82 -4.47 13.61
N GLN A 285 22.23 -3.87 12.49
CA GLN A 285 21.50 -2.76 11.85
C GLN A 285 20.30 -3.32 11.07
N SER A 286 19.40 -4.02 11.75
CA SER A 286 18.12 -4.39 11.17
C SER A 286 17.20 -3.17 11.23
N GLU A 287 16.72 -2.73 10.06
CA GLU A 287 15.74 -1.64 9.97
C GLU A 287 14.50 -1.95 10.81
N GLY A 288 14.04 -0.91 11.53
CA GLY A 288 12.85 -1.00 12.38
C GLY A 288 11.58 -1.27 11.57
N LEU A 289 10.54 -1.74 12.23
CA LEU A 289 9.20 -1.91 11.65
C LEU A 289 8.67 -0.59 11.05
N LEU A 290 8.86 0.52 11.75
CA LEU A 290 8.44 1.86 11.34
C LEU A 290 9.22 2.36 10.13
N GLU A 291 10.55 2.15 10.09
CA GLU A 291 11.38 2.52 8.95
C GLU A 291 10.94 1.79 7.68
N LYS A 292 10.73 0.47 7.77
CA LYS A 292 10.23 -0.35 6.65
C LYS A 292 8.88 0.17 6.14
N ILE A 293 7.96 0.51 7.04
CA ILE A 293 6.64 1.03 6.65
C ILE A 293 6.72 2.44 6.06
N ILE A 294 7.60 3.30 6.56
CA ILE A 294 7.84 4.62 5.96
C ILE A 294 8.37 4.46 4.54
N LYS A 295 9.32 3.55 4.30
CA LYS A 295 9.83 3.27 2.95
C LYS A 295 8.75 2.73 2.01
N GLN A 296 7.90 1.82 2.49
CA GLN A 296 6.74 1.34 1.73
C GLN A 296 5.76 2.47 1.39
N ALA A 297 5.46 3.35 2.36
CA ALA A 297 4.58 4.49 2.15
C ALA A 297 5.14 5.46 1.11
N LYS A 298 6.46 5.76 1.19
CA LYS A 298 7.16 6.59 0.21
C LYS A 298 7.05 6.00 -1.21
N HIS A 299 7.34 4.71 -1.37
CA HIS A 299 7.26 4.02 -2.65
C HIS A 299 5.84 3.99 -3.23
N ILE A 300 4.82 3.63 -2.42
CA ILE A 300 3.41 3.62 -2.84
C ILE A 300 3.00 5.02 -3.32
N PHE A 301 3.38 6.06 -2.58
CA PHE A 301 3.08 7.43 -2.96
C PHE A 301 3.76 7.82 -4.27
N LEU A 302 5.08 7.57 -4.41
CA LEU A 302 5.83 7.93 -5.60
C LEU A 302 5.32 7.18 -6.84
N ARG A 303 4.95 5.90 -6.69
CA ARG A 303 4.29 5.10 -7.72
C ARG A 303 2.94 5.67 -8.15
N SER A 304 2.06 5.97 -7.20
CA SER A 304 0.75 6.58 -7.48
C SER A 304 0.88 7.96 -8.13
N ARG A 305 1.87 8.75 -7.70
CA ARG A 305 2.18 10.05 -8.30
C ARG A 305 2.65 9.89 -9.74
N THR A 306 3.62 9.01 -9.97
CA THR A 306 4.17 8.72 -11.32
C THR A 306 3.07 8.29 -12.28
N ALA A 307 2.16 7.40 -11.84
CA ALA A 307 1.00 6.99 -12.63
C ALA A 307 0.11 8.17 -13.02
N ARG A 308 -0.28 8.98 -12.04
CA ARG A 308 -1.10 10.18 -12.28
C ARG A 308 -0.44 11.18 -13.21
N THR A 309 0.86 11.41 -13.07
CA THR A 309 1.60 12.34 -13.94
C THR A 309 1.61 11.83 -15.38
N ILE A 310 1.87 10.53 -15.59
CA ILE A 310 1.84 9.91 -16.92
C ILE A 310 0.43 9.98 -17.52
N ASP A 311 -0.61 9.61 -16.75
CA ASP A 311 -2.01 9.65 -17.22
C ASP A 311 -2.48 11.08 -17.50
N SER A 312 -2.04 12.05 -16.70
CA SER A 312 -2.31 13.47 -16.93
C SER A 312 -1.64 13.98 -18.21
N LEU A 313 -0.43 13.52 -18.53
CA LEU A 313 0.25 13.87 -19.78
C LEU A 313 -0.42 13.20 -20.98
N ALA A 314 -0.76 11.91 -20.87
CA ALA A 314 -1.42 11.14 -21.92
C ALA A 314 -2.82 11.69 -22.27
N SER A 315 -3.53 12.27 -21.29
CA SER A 315 -4.83 12.92 -21.52
C SER A 315 -4.72 14.36 -22.02
N ARG A 316 -3.65 15.08 -21.67
CA ARG A 316 -3.43 16.48 -22.09
C ARG A 316 -2.85 16.60 -23.50
N ILE A 317 -2.03 15.65 -23.92
CA ILE A 317 -1.27 15.73 -25.17
C ILE A 317 -1.74 14.65 -26.13
N GLU A 318 -2.34 15.07 -27.24
CA GLU A 318 -2.83 14.16 -28.29
C GLU A 318 -1.71 13.62 -29.19
N ASP A 319 -0.67 14.44 -29.45
CA ASP A 319 0.48 14.08 -30.29
C ASP A 319 1.79 14.70 -29.73
N PRO A 320 2.83 13.89 -29.47
CA PRO A 320 2.90 12.43 -29.63
C PRO A 320 2.13 11.66 -28.54
N GLN A 321 1.73 10.43 -28.84
CA GLN A 321 1.03 9.55 -27.91
C GLN A 321 2.00 8.93 -26.90
N ILE A 322 1.59 8.92 -25.63
CA ILE A 322 2.31 8.24 -24.55
C ILE A 322 1.54 6.99 -24.15
N GLN A 323 2.23 5.85 -24.14
CA GLN A 323 1.71 4.59 -23.62
C GLN A 323 2.60 4.13 -22.45
N ALA A 324 1.97 3.65 -21.37
CA ALA A 324 2.68 3.15 -20.21
C ALA A 324 2.27 1.71 -19.89
N HIS A 325 3.27 0.83 -19.82
CA HIS A 325 3.10 -0.57 -19.47
C HIS A 325 3.74 -0.84 -18.12
N TRP A 326 2.90 -1.06 -17.12
CA TRP A 326 3.33 -1.40 -15.76
C TRP A 326 3.77 -2.85 -15.68
N SER A 327 4.92 -3.09 -15.06
CA SER A 327 5.36 -4.46 -14.77
C SER A 327 4.45 -5.09 -13.71
N SER A 328 4.11 -6.36 -13.92
CA SER A 328 3.42 -7.18 -12.91
C SER A 328 4.38 -7.66 -11.82
N ILE A 329 5.68 -7.68 -12.09
CA ILE A 329 6.74 -8.05 -11.13
C ILE A 329 7.19 -6.76 -10.45
N ASN A 330 6.84 -6.62 -9.17
CA ASN A 330 7.20 -5.48 -8.34
C ASN A 330 7.79 -6.00 -7.03
N ASP A 331 8.81 -5.30 -6.54
CA ASP A 331 9.27 -5.43 -5.18
C ASP A 331 8.48 -4.48 -4.26
N VAL A 332 8.57 -4.69 -2.96
CA VAL A 332 7.96 -3.85 -1.92
C VAL A 332 8.50 -2.42 -1.95
N TYR A 333 9.72 -2.22 -2.48
CA TYR A 333 10.41 -0.94 -2.52
C TYR A 333 10.74 -0.45 -3.94
N GLU A 334 10.53 -1.29 -4.96
CA GLU A 334 10.81 -0.94 -6.35
C GLU A 334 9.70 -1.42 -7.29
N SER A 335 9.29 -0.55 -8.21
CA SER A 335 8.35 -0.89 -9.29
C SER A 335 8.87 -0.39 -10.61
N SER A 336 8.56 -1.08 -11.69
CA SER A 336 9.01 -0.70 -13.03
C SER A 336 7.85 -0.43 -13.97
N VAL A 337 8.01 0.60 -14.80
CA VAL A 337 7.07 0.97 -15.86
C VAL A 337 7.85 1.27 -17.14
N LYS A 338 7.39 0.69 -18.25
CA LYS A 338 7.93 0.95 -19.57
C LYS A 338 7.05 1.99 -20.25
N VAL A 339 7.62 3.15 -20.55
CA VAL A 339 6.95 4.25 -21.25
C VAL A 339 7.40 4.25 -22.70
N LEU A 340 6.42 4.31 -23.60
CA LEU A 340 6.61 4.36 -25.04
C LEU A 340 6.01 5.67 -25.57
N ILE A 341 6.78 6.39 -26.37
CA ILE A 341 6.33 7.59 -27.07
C ILE A 341 6.26 7.26 -28.56
N THR A 342 5.07 7.41 -29.14
CA THR A 342 4.79 7.08 -30.55
C THR A 342 4.05 8.21 -31.25
N SER A 343 4.14 8.24 -32.59
CA SER A 343 3.31 9.10 -33.42
C SER A 343 2.35 8.22 -34.21
N GLN A 344 1.05 8.45 -34.04
CA GLN A 344 0.00 7.60 -34.58
C GLN A 344 0.11 7.43 -36.10
N GLY A 345 0.08 6.20 -36.60
CA GLY A 345 0.18 5.91 -38.04
C GLY A 345 1.61 5.93 -38.61
N TYR A 346 2.62 6.33 -37.83
CA TYR A 346 4.03 6.34 -38.25
C TYR A 346 4.92 5.40 -37.43
N GLU A 347 4.35 4.47 -36.68
CA GLU A 347 5.09 3.59 -35.75
C GLU A 347 6.15 2.71 -36.43
N GLN A 348 5.91 2.34 -37.70
CA GLN A 348 6.86 1.52 -38.48
C GLN A 348 8.03 2.34 -39.03
N ILE A 349 7.79 3.62 -39.34
CA ILE A 349 8.76 4.50 -40.00
C ILE A 349 9.57 5.26 -38.96
N CYS A 350 8.89 5.81 -37.96
CA CYS A 350 9.48 6.60 -36.89
C CYS A 350 9.83 5.68 -35.73
N LYS A 351 11.12 5.60 -35.37
CA LYS A 351 11.54 4.86 -34.18
C LYS A 351 10.88 5.46 -32.94
N SER A 352 10.13 4.63 -32.22
CA SER A 352 9.54 5.01 -30.93
C SER A 352 10.61 5.21 -29.87
N ILE A 353 10.43 6.22 -29.03
CA ILE A 353 11.26 6.38 -27.84
C ILE A 353 10.73 5.43 -26.76
N GLN A 354 11.61 4.55 -26.29
CA GLN A 354 11.31 3.62 -25.20
C GLN A 354 12.15 3.98 -23.98
N LEU A 355 11.47 4.18 -22.86
CA LEU A 355 12.04 4.51 -21.56
C LEU A 355 11.58 3.45 -20.55
N GLN A 356 12.49 3.03 -19.66
CA GLN A 356 12.13 2.22 -18.51
C GLN A 356 12.31 3.04 -17.24
N LEU A 357 11.21 3.37 -16.55
CA LEU A 357 11.27 4.02 -15.25
C LEU A 357 11.21 2.97 -14.15
N ASN A 358 12.25 2.96 -13.32
CA ASN A 358 12.34 2.18 -12.09
C ASN A 358 12.07 3.13 -10.92
N ILE A 359 10.88 3.02 -10.33
CA ILE A 359 10.37 3.83 -9.23
C ILE A 359 10.84 3.19 -7.93
N GLY A 360 11.74 3.86 -7.22
CA GLY A 360 12.25 3.42 -5.91
C GLY A 360 11.54 4.10 -4.74
N VAL A 361 12.23 4.15 -3.58
CA VAL A 361 11.72 4.77 -2.35
C VAL A 361 11.75 6.30 -2.43
N ASP A 362 12.88 6.89 -2.83
CA ASP A 362 13.09 8.35 -2.79
C ASP A 362 13.34 8.98 -4.18
N GLN A 363 13.52 8.16 -5.20
CA GLN A 363 13.96 8.59 -6.53
C GLN A 363 13.36 7.72 -7.64
N ILE A 364 13.30 8.27 -8.84
CA ILE A 364 12.88 7.56 -10.05
C ILE A 364 14.09 7.46 -10.97
N ARG A 365 14.50 6.24 -11.31
CA ARG A 365 15.59 5.99 -12.25
C ARG A 365 15.03 5.72 -13.63
N VAL A 366 15.35 6.56 -14.61
CA VAL A 366 14.98 6.39 -16.01
C VAL A 366 16.13 5.76 -16.76
N VAL A 367 15.88 4.63 -17.40
CA VAL A 367 16.84 3.91 -18.25
C VAL A 367 16.41 4.06 -19.71
N HIS A 368 17.27 4.65 -20.51
CA HIS A 368 17.11 4.76 -21.95
C HIS A 368 17.52 3.45 -22.65
N ARG A 369 17.05 3.25 -23.88
CA ARG A 369 17.42 2.08 -24.70
C ARG A 369 18.92 1.98 -24.99
N ASP A 370 19.63 3.11 -24.99
CA ASP A 370 21.09 3.18 -25.19
C ASP A 370 21.89 2.90 -23.90
N GLY A 371 21.21 2.59 -22.79
CA GLY A 371 21.82 2.30 -21.49
C GLY A 371 22.09 3.53 -20.62
N ARG A 372 21.77 4.75 -21.08
CA ARG A 372 21.90 5.94 -20.24
C ARG A 372 20.90 5.90 -19.10
N VAL A 373 21.36 6.24 -17.90
CA VAL A 373 20.53 6.27 -16.69
C VAL A 373 20.45 7.71 -16.19
N ILE A 374 19.23 8.20 -16.05
CA ILE A 374 18.92 9.50 -15.46
C ILE A 374 18.21 9.25 -14.14
N THR A 375 18.60 9.96 -13.09
CA THR A 375 17.97 9.85 -11.78
C THR A 375 17.19 11.13 -11.51
N LEU A 376 15.88 10.98 -11.33
CA LEU A 376 14.95 12.05 -10.99
C LEU A 376 14.60 11.97 -9.50
N SER A 377 14.31 13.11 -8.88
CA SER A 377 13.90 13.18 -7.49
C SER A 377 12.43 12.77 -7.30
N HIS A 378 11.93 12.94 -6.08
CA HIS A 378 10.52 12.71 -5.73
C HIS A 378 9.57 13.82 -6.21
N GLN A 379 10.09 14.88 -6.82
CA GLN A 379 9.30 15.98 -7.34
C GLN A 379 8.63 15.60 -8.67
N GLU A 380 7.33 15.86 -8.78
CA GLU A 380 6.55 15.56 -9.99
C GLU A 380 6.89 16.45 -11.17
N GLN A 381 7.26 17.70 -10.91
CA GLN A 381 7.63 18.64 -11.95
C GLN A 381 8.82 18.11 -12.76
N GLU A 382 9.83 17.53 -12.10
CA GLU A 382 11.00 16.96 -12.79
C GLU A 382 10.63 15.81 -13.73
N LEU A 383 9.73 14.92 -13.32
CA LEU A 383 9.26 13.82 -14.17
C LEU A 383 8.43 14.36 -15.34
N GLN A 384 7.55 15.32 -15.09
CA GLN A 384 6.72 15.94 -16.10
C GLN A 384 7.57 16.65 -17.16
N ASP A 385 8.50 17.48 -16.72
CA ASP A 385 9.45 18.24 -17.54
C ASP A 385 10.33 17.31 -18.39
N PHE A 386 10.81 16.23 -17.78
CA PHE A 386 11.57 15.21 -18.48
C PHE A 386 10.76 14.56 -19.60
N LEU A 387 9.53 14.10 -19.31
CA LEU A 387 8.67 13.46 -20.30
C LEU A 387 8.30 14.41 -21.44
N LEU A 388 7.97 15.68 -21.14
CA LEU A 388 7.71 16.71 -22.15
C LEU A 388 8.92 16.93 -23.07
N SER A 389 10.14 16.97 -22.50
CA SER A 389 11.36 17.08 -23.28
C SER A 389 11.56 15.87 -24.21
N GLN A 390 11.28 14.65 -23.73
CA GLN A 390 11.35 13.43 -24.55
C GLN A 390 10.32 13.43 -25.68
N MET A 391 9.10 13.91 -25.44
CA MET A 391 8.05 14.04 -26.46
C MET A 391 8.44 15.05 -27.55
N SER A 392 8.99 16.19 -27.16
CA SER A 392 9.48 17.20 -28.11
C SER A 392 10.62 16.66 -28.98
N GLN A 393 11.55 15.92 -28.38
CA GLN A 393 12.63 15.22 -29.09
C GLN A 393 12.10 14.17 -30.07
N HIS A 394 11.08 13.40 -29.68
CA HIS A 394 10.44 12.38 -30.53
C HIS A 394 9.92 12.96 -31.85
N GLN A 395 9.25 14.11 -31.80
CA GLN A 395 8.71 14.77 -33.01
C GLN A 395 9.82 15.14 -34.02
N VAL A 396 10.97 15.63 -33.55
CA VAL A 396 12.09 15.99 -34.43
C VAL A 396 12.81 14.75 -34.98
N LEU A 397 12.94 13.70 -34.16
CA LEU A 397 13.44 12.39 -34.60
C LEU A 397 12.53 11.74 -35.64
N ALA A 398 11.21 11.88 -35.51
CA ALA A 398 10.23 11.40 -36.47
C ALA A 398 10.43 12.08 -37.84
N VAL A 399 10.61 13.41 -37.87
CA VAL A 399 10.94 14.16 -39.10
C VAL A 399 12.23 13.67 -39.73
N GLN A 400 13.24 13.34 -38.93
CA GLN A 400 14.50 12.77 -39.43
C GLN A 400 14.29 11.45 -40.17
N GLN A 401 13.47 10.54 -39.63
CA GLN A 401 13.20 9.26 -40.29
C GLN A 401 12.30 9.45 -41.51
N LEU A 402 11.28 10.31 -41.40
CA LEU A 402 10.39 10.65 -42.51
C LEU A 402 11.18 11.22 -43.70
N ALA A 403 12.11 12.14 -43.45
CA ALA A 403 12.96 12.71 -44.49
C ALA A 403 13.72 11.63 -45.27
N LYS A 404 14.28 10.63 -44.57
CA LYS A 404 14.99 9.51 -45.22
C LYS A 404 14.07 8.67 -46.11
N VAL A 405 12.83 8.42 -45.68
CA VAL A 405 11.86 7.64 -46.46
C VAL A 405 11.40 8.42 -47.69
N MET A 406 11.22 9.74 -47.56
CA MET A 406 10.81 10.63 -48.65
C MET A 406 11.95 11.01 -49.60
N GLY A 407 13.18 10.51 -49.40
CA GLY A 407 14.35 10.84 -50.22
C GLY A 407 14.94 12.23 -49.96
N TRP A 408 14.54 12.90 -48.89
CA TRP A 408 15.09 14.18 -48.46
C TRP A 408 16.43 14.00 -47.73
N HIS A 409 17.32 14.98 -47.89
CA HIS A 409 18.66 14.94 -47.31
C HIS A 409 18.69 15.69 -45.98
N VAL A 410 19.11 15.02 -44.89
CA VAL A 410 19.31 15.68 -43.59
C VAL A 410 20.61 16.48 -43.61
N LEU A 411 20.51 17.81 -43.54
CA LEU A 411 21.66 18.72 -43.53
C LEU A 411 22.22 18.93 -42.12
N SER A 412 21.33 19.08 -41.14
CA SER A 412 21.71 19.26 -39.74
C SER A 412 20.68 18.64 -38.81
N PHE A 413 21.14 18.12 -37.69
CA PHE A 413 20.31 17.54 -36.66
C PHE A 413 20.98 17.75 -35.30
N SER A 414 20.24 18.28 -34.33
CA SER A 414 20.70 18.44 -32.96
C SER A 414 19.56 18.20 -31.98
N ASN A 415 19.82 17.39 -30.94
CA ASN A 415 18.91 17.19 -29.82
C ASN A 415 19.01 18.29 -28.75
N HIS A 416 20.07 19.11 -28.84
CA HIS A 416 20.39 20.14 -27.85
C HIS A 416 20.83 21.40 -28.58
N VAL A 417 19.86 22.25 -28.90
CA VAL A 417 20.09 23.48 -29.65
C VAL A 417 20.55 24.58 -28.69
N GLY A 418 21.79 25.06 -28.85
CA GLY A 418 22.35 26.18 -28.07
C GLY A 418 22.05 27.56 -28.64
N LEU A 419 21.21 27.68 -29.68
CA LEU A 419 20.93 28.92 -30.40
C LEU A 419 19.43 29.26 -30.36
N GLY A 420 19.10 30.54 -30.18
CA GLY A 420 17.73 31.08 -30.12
C GLY A 420 17.15 31.10 -28.70
N PRO A 421 15.81 31.20 -28.51
CA PRO A 421 15.22 31.34 -27.18
C PRO A 421 15.57 30.15 -26.28
N VAL A 422 15.92 30.43 -25.03
CA VAL A 422 16.19 29.40 -24.03
C VAL A 422 14.84 28.88 -23.54
N GLU A 423 14.66 27.56 -23.55
CA GLU A 423 13.47 26.92 -22.99
C GLU A 423 13.58 26.90 -21.47
N SER A 424 12.47 27.10 -20.75
CA SER A 424 12.47 26.96 -19.29
C SER A 424 12.61 25.49 -18.86
N ILE A 425 12.21 24.57 -19.73
CA ILE A 425 12.16 23.12 -19.51
C ILE A 425 13.03 22.42 -20.55
N GLY A 426 14.04 21.68 -20.10
CA GLY A 426 14.88 20.84 -20.98
C GLY A 426 15.57 21.60 -22.12
N ASN A 427 15.87 20.89 -23.20
CA ASN A 427 16.53 21.44 -24.38
C ASN A 427 15.64 21.34 -25.62
N ALA A 428 15.64 22.39 -26.44
CA ALA A 428 15.03 22.34 -27.76
C ALA A 428 15.85 21.46 -28.72
N SER A 429 15.15 20.81 -29.64
CA SER A 429 15.73 20.02 -30.72
C SER A 429 15.51 20.72 -32.07
N SER A 430 16.43 20.54 -33.02
CA SER A 430 16.25 21.05 -34.37
C SER A 430 16.76 20.10 -35.44
N ILE A 431 16.12 20.15 -36.61
CA ILE A 431 16.55 19.46 -37.81
C ILE A 431 16.41 20.39 -39.01
N THR A 432 17.36 20.35 -39.93
CA THR A 432 17.24 20.98 -41.24
C THR A 432 17.40 19.93 -42.32
N VAL A 433 16.46 19.88 -43.25
CA VAL A 433 16.41 18.93 -44.37
C VAL A 433 16.33 19.68 -45.70
N ALA A 434 16.87 19.09 -46.75
CA ALA A 434 16.79 19.58 -48.12
C ALA A 434 16.02 18.62 -49.01
N SER A 435 15.28 19.16 -49.97
CA SER A 435 14.56 18.38 -50.96
C SER A 435 15.52 17.57 -51.85
N PRO A 436 15.06 16.50 -52.52
CA PRO A 436 15.91 15.65 -53.36
C PRO A 436 16.62 16.41 -54.49
N ASN A 437 15.97 17.42 -55.05
CA ASN A 437 16.51 18.33 -56.07
C ASN A 437 17.36 19.49 -55.48
N GLY A 438 17.38 19.68 -54.16
CA GLY A 438 18.14 20.73 -53.47
C GLY A 438 17.52 22.13 -53.49
N ASP A 439 16.38 22.31 -54.16
CA ASP A 439 15.70 23.59 -54.35
C ASP A 439 15.09 24.17 -53.07
N TYR A 440 14.52 23.30 -52.22
CA TYR A 440 13.87 23.70 -50.98
C TYR A 440 14.64 23.18 -49.78
N THR A 441 14.61 23.94 -48.69
CA THR A 441 14.97 23.39 -47.37
C THR A 441 13.90 23.67 -46.34
N VAL A 442 13.75 22.72 -45.43
CA VAL A 442 12.83 22.82 -44.30
C VAL A 442 13.66 22.74 -43.04
N SER A 443 13.56 23.76 -42.19
CA SER A 443 14.16 23.78 -40.86
C SER A 443 13.05 23.70 -39.81
N VAL A 444 13.16 22.72 -38.93
CA VAL A 444 12.22 22.47 -37.84
C VAL A 444 12.97 22.67 -36.54
N ARG A 445 12.41 23.46 -35.65
CA ARG A 445 12.82 23.58 -34.25
C ARG A 445 11.63 23.20 -33.38
N ASN A 446 11.85 22.35 -32.39
CA ASN A 446 10.83 21.99 -31.43
C ASN A 446 11.35 22.17 -30.01
N GLY A 447 10.61 22.93 -29.20
CA GLY A 447 10.85 23.07 -27.78
C GLY A 447 9.70 22.44 -26.97
N PRO A 448 9.96 21.89 -25.78
CA PRO A 448 8.90 21.32 -24.95
C PRO A 448 7.89 22.36 -24.44
N GLU A 449 8.30 23.63 -24.29
CA GLU A 449 7.40 24.73 -23.93
C GLU A 449 6.98 25.54 -25.16
N SER A 450 7.96 25.92 -26.00
CA SER A 450 7.72 26.79 -27.16
C SER A 450 7.01 26.11 -28.34
N GLY A 451 6.95 24.78 -28.34
CA GLY A 451 6.35 23.96 -29.39
C GLY A 451 7.16 23.92 -30.68
N SER A 452 6.53 23.43 -31.75
CA SER A 452 7.15 23.26 -33.07
C SER A 452 7.09 24.55 -33.89
N LYS A 453 8.25 25.00 -34.38
CA LYS A 453 8.42 26.07 -35.37
C LYS A 453 9.03 25.49 -36.65
N VAL A 454 8.34 25.68 -37.77
CA VAL A 454 8.73 25.12 -39.07
C VAL A 454 8.96 26.26 -40.06
N MET A 455 10.16 26.31 -40.62
CA MET A 455 10.60 27.33 -41.56
C MET A 455 10.95 26.68 -42.90
N VAL A 456 10.48 27.25 -44.01
CA VAL A 456 10.80 26.78 -45.36
C VAL A 456 11.63 27.83 -46.08
N GLN A 457 12.76 27.41 -46.63
CA GLN A 457 13.60 28.20 -47.52
C GLN A 457 13.20 27.93 -48.96
N PHE A 458 12.81 28.99 -49.67
CA PHE A 458 12.42 28.92 -51.08
C PHE A 458 13.62 29.22 -52.00
N PRO A 459 13.64 28.70 -53.23
CA PRO A 459 14.57 29.15 -54.26
C PRO A 459 14.46 30.67 -54.48
N ARG A 460 15.60 31.36 -54.65
CA ARG A 460 15.62 32.82 -54.81
C ARG A 460 14.83 33.27 -56.06
N CYS A 461 14.75 32.44 -57.10
CA CYS A 461 13.97 32.68 -58.30
C CYS A 461 12.45 32.79 -58.08
N GLN A 462 11.90 32.22 -57.00
CA GLN A 462 10.46 32.25 -56.70
C GLN A 462 10.08 33.38 -55.74
N SER A 463 11.06 34.06 -55.13
CA SER A 463 10.79 35.13 -54.18
C SER A 463 10.64 36.47 -54.90
N LYS A 464 9.40 36.94 -55.05
CA LYS A 464 9.06 38.23 -55.70
C LYS A 464 9.53 39.48 -54.93
N GLU A 465 10.05 39.31 -53.70
CA GLU A 465 10.28 40.40 -52.73
C GLU A 465 11.74 40.55 -52.25
N VAL A 466 12.72 39.87 -52.85
CA VAL A 466 14.13 40.05 -52.42
C VAL A 466 14.75 41.23 -53.15
N PRO A 467 15.28 42.26 -52.46
CA PRO A 467 16.07 43.29 -53.13
C PRO A 467 17.26 42.61 -53.84
N LYS A 468 17.47 42.95 -55.12
CA LYS A 468 18.68 42.55 -55.84
C LYS A 468 19.87 43.03 -55.00
N SER A 469 20.65 42.10 -54.47
CA SER A 469 21.84 42.45 -53.70
C SER A 469 22.84 43.08 -54.66
N ASP A 470 23.30 44.30 -54.37
CA ASP A 470 24.30 45.01 -55.19
C ASP A 470 25.61 44.22 -55.38
N VAL A 471 25.85 43.23 -54.51
CA VAL A 471 27.04 42.37 -54.47
C VAL A 471 26.90 41.11 -55.35
N LEU A 472 25.67 40.64 -55.63
CA LEU A 472 25.41 39.39 -56.35
C LEU A 472 24.60 39.66 -57.62
N GLN A 473 25.24 40.30 -58.60
CA GLN A 473 24.61 40.69 -59.87
C GLN A 473 24.63 39.59 -60.94
N ASP A 474 25.46 38.56 -60.75
CA ASP A 474 25.70 37.52 -61.76
C ASP A 474 24.64 36.40 -61.71
N ASN A 475 24.11 35.98 -62.87
CA ASN A 475 22.99 35.03 -62.98
C ASN A 475 23.29 33.66 -62.35
N LYS A 476 24.56 33.29 -62.20
CA LYS A 476 24.98 32.07 -61.47
C LYS A 476 24.55 32.04 -60.01
N TRP A 477 24.31 33.20 -59.40
CA TRP A 477 23.88 33.34 -58.00
C TRP A 477 22.36 33.28 -57.80
N THR A 478 21.59 33.10 -58.88
CA THR A 478 20.13 32.87 -58.81
C THR A 478 19.78 31.50 -58.23
N HIS A 479 20.71 30.54 -58.31
CA HIS A 479 20.64 29.22 -57.66
C HIS A 479 20.96 29.26 -56.16
N LEU A 480 21.32 30.43 -55.59
CA LEU A 480 21.43 30.56 -54.15
C LEU A 480 20.06 30.49 -53.49
N ARG A 481 20.02 30.02 -52.25
CA ARG A 481 18.77 29.88 -51.49
C ARG A 481 18.22 31.24 -51.03
N GLY A 482 16.91 31.39 -51.06
CA GLY A 482 16.18 32.60 -50.66
C GLY A 482 15.95 32.71 -49.14
N PRO A 483 15.09 33.64 -48.68
CA PRO A 483 14.78 33.80 -47.27
C PRO A 483 13.92 32.64 -46.74
N PHE A 484 14.04 32.35 -45.44
CA PHE A 484 13.15 31.44 -44.74
C PHE A 484 11.80 32.12 -44.47
N LYS A 485 10.70 31.39 -44.68
CA LYS A 485 9.35 31.80 -44.27
C LYS A 485 8.77 30.79 -43.30
N GLU A 486 8.09 31.28 -42.27
CA GLU A 486 7.44 30.44 -41.27
C GLU A 486 6.14 29.84 -41.82
N VAL A 487 5.94 28.55 -41.57
CA VAL A 487 4.72 27.83 -41.96
C VAL A 487 3.71 27.94 -40.84
N GLN A 488 2.51 28.43 -41.15
CA GLN A 488 1.41 28.50 -40.19
C GLN A 488 0.81 27.10 -39.95
N TRP A 489 1.41 26.37 -39.00
CA TRP A 489 1.11 24.97 -38.71
C TRP A 489 -0.35 24.67 -38.35
N ASN A 490 -1.01 25.62 -37.69
CA ASN A 490 -2.39 25.50 -37.25
C ASN A 490 -3.39 25.45 -38.41
N LYS A 491 -2.99 25.93 -39.60
CA LYS A 491 -3.84 25.97 -40.79
C LYS A 491 -3.59 24.82 -41.76
N MET A 492 -2.53 24.04 -41.57
CA MET A 492 -2.24 22.88 -42.43
C MET A 492 -3.14 21.70 -42.06
N GLU A 493 -3.66 21.02 -43.08
CA GLU A 493 -4.41 19.79 -42.93
C GLU A 493 -3.50 18.67 -42.43
N GLY A 494 -4.01 17.85 -41.50
CA GLY A 494 -3.29 16.69 -41.03
C GLY A 494 -3.59 16.30 -39.59
N ARG A 495 -3.58 14.99 -39.33
CA ARG A 495 -3.99 14.42 -38.05
C ARG A 495 -2.95 14.59 -36.94
N ASN A 496 -1.67 14.62 -37.29
CA ASN A 496 -0.58 14.77 -36.34
C ASN A 496 0.59 15.54 -36.97
N PHE A 497 1.60 15.84 -36.16
CA PHE A 497 2.76 16.61 -36.57
C PHE A 497 3.50 15.96 -37.74
N VAL A 498 3.71 14.64 -37.68
CA VAL A 498 4.47 13.90 -38.70
C VAL A 498 3.72 13.89 -40.04
N TYR A 499 2.40 13.71 -40.03
CA TYR A 499 1.56 13.74 -41.23
C TYR A 499 1.55 15.09 -41.92
N LYS A 500 1.46 16.16 -41.15
CA LYS A 500 1.58 17.53 -41.67
C LYS A 500 2.97 17.78 -42.29
N MET A 501 4.02 17.22 -41.71
CA MET A 501 5.37 17.29 -42.29
C MET A 501 5.49 16.48 -43.58
N GLU A 502 4.86 15.31 -43.66
CA GLU A 502 4.83 14.50 -44.88
C GLU A 502 4.14 15.24 -46.02
N LEU A 503 2.97 15.83 -45.77
CA LEU A 503 2.25 16.64 -46.76
C LEU A 503 3.07 17.84 -47.22
N LEU A 504 3.74 18.53 -46.28
CA LEU A 504 4.62 19.65 -46.60
C LEU A 504 5.80 19.20 -47.48
N MET A 505 6.47 18.10 -47.13
CA MET A 505 7.58 17.57 -47.91
C MET A 505 7.12 17.08 -49.30
N ALA A 506 5.97 16.43 -49.39
CA ALA A 506 5.38 16.00 -50.65
C ALA A 506 5.05 17.19 -51.55
N ALA A 507 4.43 18.25 -51.02
CA ALA A 507 4.10 19.45 -51.80
C ALA A 507 5.34 20.21 -52.33
N LEU A 508 6.47 20.12 -51.61
CA LEU A 508 7.74 20.74 -52.01
C LEU A 508 8.61 19.82 -52.89
N THR A 509 8.19 18.57 -53.10
CA THR A 509 8.86 17.63 -54.01
C THR A 509 8.08 17.62 -55.33
N PRO A 510 8.62 18.20 -56.42
CA PRO A 510 7.94 18.14 -57.71
C PRO A 510 7.86 16.68 -58.19
N CYS A 511 6.70 16.28 -58.72
CA CYS A 511 6.49 14.97 -59.37
C CYS A 511 7.29 14.85 -60.67
#